data_AF-A0A1C6W587-F1
#
_entry.id   AF-A0A1C6W587-F1
#
_cell.length_a   1.000
_cell.length_b   1.000
_cell.length_c   1.000
_cell.angle_alpha   90.00
_cell.angle_beta   90.00
_cell.angle_gamma   90.00
#
_symmetry.space_group_name_H-M   'P 1'
#
loop_
_entity.id
_entity.type
_entity.pdbx_description
1 polymer ?
#
loop_
_entity_poly.entity_id
_entity_poly.type
_entity_poly.pdbx_seq_one_letter_code
_entity_poly.pdbx_strand_id
1 'polypeptide(L)'
;MKGVDGVAGVRQGETSGEAWGADVHTETGGLNTRRRSRPAPAAPAVLRHADVFVSHGGMNSVMESLLAVVPTVVVPERPEQKVNAARVAELGLGRRLTAGELSASALRDAATALLGDSPERAAVRGFRDRHLRGDGAIVAADAAEAFLARRAVAV
;
A
#
# COMPACT_ATOMS: atom_id res chain seq x y z
N MET A 1 -31.05 -6.32 -31.64
CA MET A 1 -31.13 -6.12 -30.17
C MET A 1 -30.67 -7.40 -29.48
N LYS A 2 -29.41 -7.46 -29.07
CA LYS A 2 -28.80 -8.51 -28.23
C LYS A 2 -28.09 -7.72 -27.11
N GLY A 3 -28.42 -7.87 -25.83
CA GLY A 3 -28.24 -9.06 -25.00
C GLY A 3 -27.17 -8.66 -23.97
N VAL A 4 -27.57 -8.37 -22.73
CA VAL A 4 -26.67 -8.00 -21.63
C VAL A 4 -26.91 -8.98 -20.48
N ASP A 5 -26.09 -10.02 -20.43
CA ASP A 5 -25.98 -10.92 -19.28
C ASP A 5 -24.49 -11.02 -18.88
N GLY A 6 -24.24 -10.94 -17.57
CA GLY A 6 -23.04 -11.52 -16.97
C GLY A 6 -22.03 -10.55 -16.34
N VAL A 7 -22.39 -9.86 -15.25
CA VAL A 7 -21.39 -9.42 -14.27
C VAL A 7 -21.41 -10.43 -13.13
N ALA A 8 -20.54 -11.44 -13.23
CA ALA A 8 -20.29 -12.36 -12.13
C ALA A 8 -19.49 -11.63 -11.04
N GLY A 9 -20.12 -11.46 -9.87
CA GLY A 9 -19.49 -10.86 -8.70
C GLY A 9 -18.33 -11.70 -8.18
N VAL A 10 -17.19 -11.06 -7.99
CA VAL A 10 -16.05 -11.66 -7.27
C VAL A 10 -16.27 -11.42 -5.78
N ARG A 11 -16.63 -12.47 -5.05
CA ARG A 11 -16.59 -12.48 -3.58
C ARG A 11 -15.13 -12.55 -3.13
N GLN A 12 -14.75 -11.73 -2.15
CA GLN A 12 -13.50 -11.93 -1.42
C GLN A 12 -13.63 -13.21 -0.58
N GLY A 13 -12.94 -14.26 -1.01
CA GLY A 13 -12.75 -15.47 -0.23
C GLY A 13 -11.32 -15.48 0.33
N GLU A 14 -11.21 -15.63 1.64
CA GLU A 14 -9.97 -16.00 2.31
C GLU A 14 -9.64 -17.45 1.92
N THR A 15 -8.48 -17.69 1.31
CA THR A 15 -7.98 -19.06 1.11
C THR A 15 -6.51 -19.11 1.50
N SER A 16 -6.28 -19.69 2.68
CA SER A 16 -5.02 -20.25 3.14
C SER A 16 -4.54 -21.37 2.22
N GLY A 17 -3.24 -21.36 1.91
CA GLY A 17 -2.48 -22.55 1.49
C GLY A 17 -2.67 -23.02 0.04
N GLU A 18 -1.54 -23.16 -0.67
CA GLU A 18 -1.34 -23.97 -1.88
C GLU A 18 -2.10 -23.61 -3.17
N ALA A 19 -1.41 -22.92 -4.09
CA ALA A 19 -1.33 -23.27 -5.52
C ALA A 19 -0.38 -22.31 -6.27
N TRP A 20 0.86 -22.74 -6.51
CA TRP A 20 1.81 -22.06 -7.39
C TRP A 20 1.74 -22.68 -8.78
N GLY A 21 1.28 -21.93 -9.79
CA GLY A 21 1.47 -22.31 -11.19
C GLY A 21 0.40 -21.82 -12.16
N ALA A 22 0.56 -20.61 -12.69
CA ALA A 22 0.16 -20.24 -14.05
C ALA A 22 0.69 -18.83 -14.39
N ASP A 23 1.43 -18.71 -15.49
CA ASP A 23 1.72 -17.42 -16.13
C ASP A 23 0.53 -17.04 -17.03
N VAL A 24 -0.01 -15.84 -16.85
CA VAL A 24 -1.01 -15.27 -17.77
C VAL A 24 -0.33 -14.13 -18.53
N HIS A 25 -0.07 -14.36 -19.81
CA HIS A 25 0.39 -13.34 -20.76
C HIS A 25 -0.83 -12.67 -21.39
N THR A 26 -0.94 -11.34 -21.24
CA THR A 26 -1.83 -10.52 -22.07
C THR A 26 -1.01 -9.39 -22.67
N GLU A 27 -0.89 -9.42 -23.99
CA GLU A 27 -0.12 -8.51 -24.81
C GLU A 27 -0.83 -7.14 -24.92
N THR A 28 -0.10 -6.05 -24.69
CA THR A 28 -0.54 -4.71 -25.10
C THR A 28 0.70 -3.92 -25.51
N GLY A 29 0.70 -3.42 -26.73
CA GLY A 29 1.88 -2.91 -27.42
C GLY A 29 2.64 -1.79 -26.71
N GLY A 30 3.95 -1.76 -26.95
CA GLY A 30 4.79 -0.56 -26.84
C GLY A 30 5.62 -0.40 -25.56
N LEU A 31 5.46 -1.26 -24.56
CA LEU A 31 6.39 -1.35 -23.43
C LEU A 31 6.98 -2.77 -23.45
N ASN A 32 8.28 -2.92 -23.18
CA ASN A 32 8.89 -4.21 -22.89
C ASN A 32 8.23 -4.77 -21.60
N THR A 33 7.09 -5.46 -21.75
CA THR A 33 6.14 -5.69 -20.66
C THR A 33 6.37 -7.06 -20.01
N ARG A 34 7.17 -7.10 -18.94
CA ARG A 34 7.03 -8.15 -17.92
C ARG A 34 5.86 -7.83 -16.98
N ARG A 35 4.64 -7.73 -17.52
CA ARG A 35 3.42 -7.58 -16.72
C ARG A 35 3.04 -8.95 -16.18
N ARG A 36 2.86 -9.08 -14.87
CA ARG A 36 2.33 -10.29 -14.24
C ARG A 36 1.05 -9.93 -13.50
N SER A 37 -0.03 -10.64 -13.81
CA SER A 37 -1.28 -10.60 -13.04
C SER A 37 -1.39 -11.93 -12.31
N ARG A 38 -1.33 -11.92 -10.98
CA ARG A 38 -1.40 -13.11 -10.12
C ARG A 38 -2.14 -12.75 -8.83
N PRO A 39 -2.75 -13.73 -8.14
CA PRO A 39 -3.12 -13.55 -6.74
C PRO A 39 -1.88 -13.03 -6.00
N ALA A 40 -1.99 -11.87 -5.37
CA ALA A 40 -0.83 -11.23 -4.79
C ALA A 40 -0.32 -12.10 -3.63
N PRO A 41 0.95 -12.51 -3.60
CA PRO A 41 1.54 -12.98 -2.36
C PRO A 41 1.48 -11.85 -1.34
N ALA A 42 1.65 -12.15 -0.05
CA ALA A 42 1.66 -11.13 1.00
C ALA A 42 2.53 -9.94 0.56
N ALA A 43 1.97 -8.73 0.60
CA ALA A 43 2.61 -7.52 0.06
C ALA A 43 4.08 -7.34 0.48
N PRO A 44 4.50 -7.68 1.72
CA PRO A 44 5.91 -7.59 2.13
C PRO A 44 6.89 -8.36 1.25
N ALA A 45 6.50 -9.52 0.69
CA ALA A 45 7.38 -10.31 -0.16
C ALA A 45 7.67 -9.65 -1.50
N VAL A 46 6.67 -8.95 -2.07
CA VAL A 46 6.81 -8.21 -3.33
C VAL A 46 7.55 -6.90 -3.10
N LEU A 47 7.24 -6.20 -2.01
CA LEU A 47 7.80 -4.88 -1.72
C LEU A 47 9.32 -4.87 -1.58
N ARG A 48 9.94 -5.98 -1.16
CA ARG A 48 11.42 -6.11 -1.13
C ARG A 48 12.09 -5.99 -2.50
N HIS A 49 11.32 -6.14 -3.58
CA HIS A 49 11.79 -6.11 -4.96
C HIS A 49 11.10 -5.02 -5.78
N ALA A 50 10.40 -4.09 -5.13
CA ALA A 50 9.62 -3.04 -5.80
C ALA A 50 10.27 -1.67 -5.62
N ASP A 51 10.35 -0.90 -6.70
CA ASP A 51 10.79 0.50 -6.63
C ASP A 51 9.65 1.43 -6.20
N VAL A 52 8.43 1.15 -6.66
CA VAL A 52 7.23 1.95 -6.40
C VAL A 52 6.07 1.01 -6.16
N PHE A 53 5.20 1.40 -5.24
CA PHE A 53 3.97 0.66 -4.94
C PHE A 53 2.74 1.47 -5.34
N VAL A 54 1.75 0.82 -5.94
CA VAL A 54 0.44 1.44 -6.22
C VAL A 54 -0.58 0.73 -5.35
N SER A 55 -1.32 1.48 -4.55
CA SER A 55 -2.25 0.94 -3.56
C SER A 55 -3.48 1.82 -3.39
N HIS A 56 -4.57 1.23 -2.92
CA HIS A 56 -5.73 2.00 -2.49
C HIS A 56 -5.48 2.76 -1.17
N GLY A 57 -4.38 2.51 -0.45
CA GLY A 57 -4.04 3.24 0.79
C GLY A 57 -4.63 2.65 2.07
N GLY A 58 -4.80 1.31 2.12
CA GLY A 58 -5.06 0.62 3.38
C GLY A 58 -3.89 0.79 4.33
N MET A 59 -4.15 1.01 5.63
CA MET A 59 -3.11 1.38 6.59
C MET A 59 -1.99 0.33 6.68
N ASN A 60 -2.34 -0.96 6.66
CA ASN A 60 -1.34 -2.04 6.68
C ASN A 60 -0.40 -1.95 5.47
N SER A 61 -0.95 -1.86 4.26
CA SER A 61 -0.14 -1.78 3.04
C SER A 61 0.71 -0.51 2.96
N VAL A 62 0.21 0.60 3.50
CA VAL A 62 1.00 1.84 3.66
C VAL A 62 2.17 1.59 4.62
N MET A 63 1.95 0.99 5.79
CA MET A 63 3.05 0.70 6.71
C MET A 63 4.07 -0.27 6.11
N GLU A 64 3.61 -1.33 5.43
CA GLU A 64 4.49 -2.29 4.78
C GLU A 64 5.36 -1.64 3.71
N SER A 65 4.80 -0.73 2.89
CA SER A 65 5.58 -0.02 1.87
C SER A 65 6.59 0.95 2.49
N LEU A 66 6.21 1.66 3.56
CA LEU A 66 7.12 2.55 4.29
C LEU A 66 8.28 1.77 4.93
N LEU A 67 8.01 0.63 5.56
CA LEU A 67 9.02 -0.22 6.17
C LEU A 67 9.97 -0.83 5.13
N ALA A 68 9.47 -1.14 3.94
CA ALA A 68 10.26 -1.61 2.80
C ALA A 68 10.99 -0.49 2.04
N VAL A 69 10.82 0.78 2.41
CA VAL A 69 11.36 1.95 1.70
C VAL A 69 10.88 2.05 0.25
N VAL A 70 9.58 1.85 0.07
CA VAL A 70 8.92 1.91 -1.23
C VAL A 70 7.90 3.06 -1.22
N PRO A 71 8.20 4.19 -1.88
CA PRO A 71 7.23 5.27 -2.07
C PRO A 71 5.98 4.76 -2.78
N THR A 72 4.82 5.33 -2.41
CA THR A 72 3.53 4.80 -2.84
C THR A 72 2.71 5.83 -3.63
N VAL A 73 2.14 5.43 -4.77
CA VAL A 73 1.01 6.13 -5.38
C VAL A 73 -0.28 5.58 -4.78
N VAL A 74 -1.03 6.44 -4.09
CA VAL A 74 -2.25 6.08 -3.38
C VAL A 74 -3.47 6.51 -4.19
N VAL A 75 -4.35 5.56 -4.50
CA VAL A 75 -5.60 5.76 -5.24
C VAL A 75 -6.78 5.38 -4.33
N PRO A 76 -7.23 6.27 -3.43
CA PRO A 76 -8.17 5.91 -2.38
C PRO A 76 -9.61 5.80 -2.90
N GLU A 77 -10.31 4.75 -2.46
CA GLU A 77 -11.71 4.49 -2.79
C GLU A 77 -12.64 4.80 -1.60
N ARG A 78 -12.19 4.50 -0.38
CA ARG A 78 -12.99 4.62 0.86
C ARG A 78 -12.57 5.81 1.75
N PRO A 79 -13.43 6.31 2.65
CA PRO A 79 -13.13 7.47 3.49
C PRO A 79 -11.84 7.35 4.31
N GLU A 80 -11.61 6.22 4.97
CA GLU A 80 -10.40 5.93 5.74
C GLU A 80 -9.13 5.91 4.89
N GLN A 81 -9.26 5.44 3.65
CA GLN A 81 -8.16 5.45 2.68
C GLN A 81 -7.83 6.87 2.21
N LYS A 82 -8.83 7.76 2.11
CA LYS A 82 -8.61 9.17 1.77
C LYS A 82 -7.82 9.88 2.85
N VAL A 83 -8.07 9.57 4.13
CA VAL A 83 -7.29 10.09 5.26
C VAL A 83 -5.83 9.65 5.16
N ASN A 84 -5.60 8.35 4.93
CA ASN A 84 -4.24 7.82 4.77
C ASN A 84 -3.54 8.45 3.56
N ALA A 85 -4.23 8.55 2.42
CA ALA A 85 -3.69 9.13 1.19
C ALA A 85 -3.32 10.61 1.36
N ALA A 86 -4.16 11.38 2.07
CA ALA A 86 -3.86 12.77 2.40
C ALA A 86 -2.61 12.86 3.27
N ARG A 87 -2.49 12.01 4.29
CA ARG A 87 -1.33 12.01 5.19
C ARG A 87 -0.03 11.60 4.50
N VAL A 88 -0.10 10.60 3.61
CA VAL A 88 1.04 10.18 2.77
C VAL A 88 1.53 11.34 1.91
N ALA A 89 0.63 12.06 1.25
CA ALA A 89 0.98 13.21 0.42
C ALA A 89 1.53 14.39 1.24
N GLU A 90 0.87 14.72 2.36
CA GLU A 90 1.28 15.81 3.27
C GLU A 90 2.69 15.62 3.82
N LEU A 91 3.03 14.38 4.17
CA LEU A 91 4.36 14.02 4.70
C LEU A 91 5.42 13.80 3.61
N GLY A 92 5.05 13.93 2.33
CA GLY A 92 5.94 13.67 1.20
C GLY A 92 6.38 12.21 1.08
N LEU A 93 5.58 11.26 1.58
CA LEU A 93 5.90 9.82 1.58
C LEU A 93 5.46 9.11 0.29
N GLY A 94 4.76 9.83 -0.58
CA GLY A 94 4.17 9.30 -1.80
C GLY A 94 3.25 10.33 -2.44
N ARG A 95 2.47 9.89 -3.42
CA ARG A 95 1.56 10.74 -4.20
C ARG A 95 0.14 10.22 -4.08
N ARG A 96 -0.83 11.11 -4.15
CA ARG A 96 -2.26 10.77 -4.15
C ARG A 96 -2.85 11.07 -5.52
N LEU A 97 -3.60 10.13 -6.07
CA LEU A 97 -4.46 10.34 -7.24
C LEU A 97 -5.91 10.06 -6.85
N THR A 98 -6.81 11.00 -7.11
CA THR A 98 -8.25 10.80 -6.96
C THR A 98 -8.82 10.01 -8.13
N ALA A 99 -10.02 9.46 -7.95
CA ALA A 99 -10.76 8.82 -9.04
C ALA A 99 -10.97 9.73 -10.27
N GLY A 100 -11.11 11.05 -10.07
CA GLY A 100 -11.26 12.01 -11.17
C GLY A 100 -9.95 12.34 -11.90
N GLU A 101 -8.80 12.16 -11.26
CA GLU A 101 -7.46 12.36 -11.85
C GLU A 101 -6.92 11.06 -12.47
N LEU A 102 -7.51 9.91 -12.13
CA LEU A 102 -6.98 8.60 -12.50
C LEU A 102 -7.10 8.37 -14.01
N SER A 103 -5.95 8.30 -14.65
CA SER A 103 -5.79 7.85 -16.04
C SER A 103 -4.49 7.05 -16.15
N ALA A 104 -4.33 6.29 -17.23
CA ALA A 104 -3.12 5.51 -17.45
C ALA A 104 -1.86 6.40 -17.53
N SER A 105 -1.97 7.60 -18.11
CA SER A 105 -0.89 8.59 -18.15
C SER A 105 -0.62 9.16 -16.76
N ALA A 106 -1.66 9.64 -16.06
CA ALA A 106 -1.48 10.23 -14.72
C ALA A 106 -0.87 9.23 -13.72
N LEU A 107 -1.30 7.96 -13.76
CA LEU A 107 -0.72 6.91 -12.92
C LEU A 107 0.75 6.64 -13.28
N ARG A 108 1.08 6.57 -14.57
CA ARG A 108 2.45 6.38 -15.04
C ARG A 108 3.34 7.55 -14.63
N ASP A 109 2.88 8.78 -14.79
CA ASP A 109 3.64 9.98 -14.45
C ASP A 109 3.89 10.05 -12.94
N ALA A 110 2.86 9.79 -12.14
CA ALA A 110 2.97 9.74 -10.69
C ALA A 110 3.94 8.65 -10.22
N ALA A 111 3.88 7.45 -10.81
CA ALA A 111 4.79 6.36 -10.46
C ALA A 111 6.22 6.66 -10.91
N THR A 112 6.40 7.20 -12.12
CA THR A 112 7.73 7.53 -12.67
C THR A 112 8.43 8.58 -11.82
N ALA A 113 7.69 9.56 -11.31
CA ALA A 113 8.23 10.60 -10.44
C ALA A 113 8.74 10.07 -9.08
N LEU A 114 8.36 8.84 -8.68
CA LEU A 114 8.81 8.18 -7.46
C LEU A 114 9.99 7.22 -7.68
N LEU A 115 10.41 7.01 -8.94
CA LEU A 115 11.56 6.15 -9.27
C LEU A 115 12.88 6.82 -8.91
N GLY A 116 13.93 6.01 -8.73
CA GLY A 116 15.26 6.49 -8.36
C GLY A 116 15.31 7.12 -6.97
N ASP A 117 16.27 8.02 -6.75
CA ASP A 117 16.44 8.75 -5.48
C ASP A 117 15.55 10.00 -5.42
N SER A 118 14.23 9.78 -5.50
CA SER A 118 13.27 10.86 -5.35
C SER A 118 13.26 11.44 -3.92
N PRO A 119 12.84 12.71 -3.75
CA PRO A 119 12.64 13.30 -2.42
C PRO A 119 11.70 12.46 -1.54
N GLU A 120 10.67 11.84 -2.14
CA GLU A 120 9.74 10.97 -1.42
C GLU A 120 10.44 9.70 -0.91
N ARG A 121 11.35 9.10 -1.70
CA ARG A 121 12.15 7.96 -1.21
C ARG A 121 13.03 8.36 -0.03
N ALA A 122 13.63 9.54 -0.07
CA ALA A 122 14.39 10.07 1.06
C ALA A 122 13.50 10.30 2.30
N ALA A 123 12.29 10.84 2.12
CA ALA A 123 11.32 11.01 3.18
C ALA A 123 10.88 9.67 3.80
N VAL A 124 10.62 8.65 2.98
CA VAL A 124 10.29 7.29 3.43
C VAL A 124 11.44 6.67 4.21
N ARG A 125 12.69 6.80 3.75
CA ARG A 125 13.88 6.37 4.52
C ARG A 125 13.89 7.01 5.90
N GLY A 126 13.73 8.33 5.95
CA GLY A 126 13.68 9.07 7.22
C GLY A 126 12.51 8.66 8.12
N PHE A 127 11.34 8.35 7.55
CA PHE A 127 10.20 7.83 8.29
C PHE A 127 10.52 6.45 8.90
N ARG A 128 10.98 5.50 8.09
CA ARG A 128 11.34 4.15 8.53
C ARG A 128 12.38 4.21 9.65
N ASP A 129 13.43 4.99 9.47
CA ASP A 129 14.52 5.08 10.44
C ASP A 129 14.05 5.69 11.77
N ARG A 130 13.05 6.58 11.77
CA ARG A 130 12.40 7.05 13.01
C ARG A 130 11.49 5.99 13.61
N HIS A 131 10.73 5.28 12.78
CA HIS A 131 9.78 4.27 13.22
C HIS A 131 10.48 3.08 13.90
N LEU A 132 11.60 2.63 13.34
CA LEU A 132 12.40 1.52 13.87
C LEU A 132 13.19 1.85 15.15
N ARG A 133 13.20 3.11 15.61
CA ARG A 133 13.85 3.50 16.88
C ARG A 133 13.05 3.13 18.12
N GLY A 134 11.77 2.77 17.96
CA GLY A 134 10.91 2.38 19.07
C GLY A 134 10.32 0.99 18.85
N ASP A 135 10.11 0.27 19.95
CA ASP A 135 9.27 -0.91 19.95
C ASP A 135 7.85 -0.50 20.30
N GLY A 136 7.01 -0.32 19.28
CA GLY A 136 5.63 0.11 19.46
C GLY A 136 4.78 -0.87 20.27
N ALA A 137 5.10 -2.16 20.25
CA ALA A 137 4.36 -3.17 21.00
C ALA A 137 4.67 -3.06 22.50
N ILE A 138 5.96 -2.94 22.84
CA ILE A 138 6.39 -2.72 24.24
C ILE A 138 5.82 -1.41 24.77
N VAL A 139 5.95 -0.31 24.02
CA VAL A 139 5.41 0.99 24.44
C VAL A 139 3.89 0.94 24.65
N ALA A 140 3.16 0.22 23.80
CA ALA A 140 1.72 0.04 23.97
C ALA A 140 1.37 -0.81 25.20
N ALA A 141 2.11 -1.88 25.46
CA ALA A 141 1.93 -2.74 26.63
C ALA A 141 2.20 -1.96 27.93
N ASP A 142 3.34 -1.28 28.02
CA ASP A 142 3.71 -0.46 29.18
C ASP A 142 2.65 0.61 29.46
N ALA A 143 2.14 1.27 28.41
CA ALA A 143 1.09 2.28 28.55
C ALA A 143 -0.23 1.69 29.07
N ALA A 144 -0.60 0.48 28.62
CA ALA A 144 -1.78 -0.22 29.08
C ALA A 144 -1.64 -0.63 30.56
N GLU A 145 -0.50 -1.18 30.95
CA GLU A 145 -0.20 -1.56 32.33
C GLU A 145 -0.23 -0.34 33.27
N ALA A 146 0.42 0.77 32.87
CA ALA A 146 0.41 2.00 33.63
C ALA A 146 -1.00 2.61 33.78
N PHE A 147 -1.84 2.50 32.75
CA PHE A 147 -3.24 2.93 32.84
C PHE A 147 -4.04 2.10 33.85
N LEU A 148 -3.87 0.77 33.84
CA LEU A 148 -4.54 -0.12 34.79
C LEU A 148 -4.09 0.14 36.24
N ALA A 149 -2.77 0.32 36.46
CA ALA A 149 -2.22 0.61 37.78
C ALA A 149 -2.78 1.92 38.37
N ARG A 150 -2.92 2.97 37.56
CA ARG A 150 -3.52 4.26 38.00
C ARG A 150 -4.99 4.14 38.38
N ARG A 151 -5.75 3.24 37.74
CA ARG A 151 -7.17 3.01 38.08
C ARG A 151 -7.34 2.18 39.35
N ALA A 152 -6.45 1.21 39.58
CA ALA A 152 -6.49 0.36 40.77
C ALA A 152 -6.19 1.14 42.07
N VAL A 153 -5.39 2.21 42.00
CA VAL A 153 -5.08 3.08 43.15
C VAL A 153 -6.16 4.14 43.41
N ALA A 154 -7.08 4.35 42.46
CA ALA A 154 -8.15 5.35 42.56
C ALA A 154 -9.49 4.77 43.07
N VAL A 155 -9.49 3.53 43.56
CA VAL A 155 -10.64 2.82 44.17
C VAL A 155 -10.28 2.50 45.62
#